data_AF-A0A9P9MKY0-F1
#
_entry.id   AF-A0A9P9MKY0-F1
#
_cell.length_a   1.000
_cell.length_b   1.000
_cell.length_c   1.000
_cell.angle_alpha   90.00
_cell.angle_beta   90.00
_cell.angle_gamma   90.00
#
_symmetry.space_group_name_H-M   'P 1'
#
loop_
_entity.id
_entity.type
_entity.pdbx_description
1 polymer ?
#
loop_
_entity_poly.entity_id
_entity_poly.type
_entity_poly.pdbx_seq_one_letter_code
_entity_poly.pdbx_strand_id
1 'polypeptide(L)'
;MAEIEVVSPTEPKTFWMSEIKAKEIGAVQVTSIELPAVTPDAVPEVDVSHDGTALKILRIIEKYGLNYERTGSWEGFNAFLPIVKGQVERDESVKILLPGFPFKSPSKGKVLGALPDLGEELALKHLNGLCENIKAVYNHGAEVHITSDGLVYNDCLGVSDEVVWDYGEAVRQMAGEHDLHHLHFIRLWDLLKTPGSWSKDY
;
A
#
# COMPACT_ATOMS: atom_id res chain seq x y z
N MET A 1 18.31 56.70 -13.58
CA MET A 1 16.84 56.49 -13.62
C MET A 1 16.57 55.00 -13.59
N ALA A 2 16.27 54.50 -12.39
CA ALA A 2 15.52 53.30 -12.01
C ALA A 2 16.10 52.79 -10.67
N GLU A 3 15.54 53.30 -9.57
CA GLU A 3 15.76 52.76 -8.22
C GLU A 3 14.96 51.46 -8.07
N ILE A 4 15.57 50.44 -7.46
CA ILE A 4 14.95 49.15 -7.15
C ILE A 4 14.52 49.22 -5.68
N GLU A 5 13.21 49.19 -5.45
CA GLU A 5 12.59 49.25 -4.14
C GLU A 5 12.60 47.85 -3.48
N VAL A 6 13.29 47.73 -2.35
CA VAL A 6 13.40 46.49 -1.57
C VAL A 6 12.22 46.41 -0.60
N VAL A 7 11.27 45.51 -0.87
CA VAL A 7 10.12 45.25 0.01
C VAL A 7 10.54 44.32 1.16
N SER A 8 10.29 44.76 2.40
CA SER A 8 10.60 44.02 3.63
C SER A 8 9.58 42.91 3.93
N PRO A 9 9.95 41.88 4.71
CA PRO A 9 9.05 40.77 5.03
C PRO A 9 7.97 41.23 6.02
N THR A 10 6.71 40.88 5.74
CA THR A 10 5.57 41.16 6.63
C THR A 10 5.51 40.13 7.77
N GLU A 11 5.32 40.62 9.00
CA GLU A 11 5.21 39.80 10.21
C GLU A 11 3.95 38.90 10.24
N PRO A 12 4.00 37.74 10.93
CA PRO A 12 2.89 36.81 11.03
C PRO A 12 1.77 37.37 11.94
N LYS A 13 0.54 37.39 11.43
CA LYS A 13 -0.64 37.82 12.20
C LYS A 13 -1.19 36.68 13.05
N THR A 14 -1.15 36.85 14.37
CA THR A 14 -1.86 36.01 15.35
C THR A 14 -3.31 36.48 15.52
N PHE A 15 -4.28 35.56 15.41
CA PHE A 15 -5.69 35.83 15.68
C PHE A 15 -6.09 35.33 17.08
N TRP A 16 -6.73 36.19 17.86
CA TRP A 16 -7.27 35.88 19.19
C TRP A 16 -8.71 35.37 19.12
N MET A 17 -9.04 34.44 20.01
CA MET A 17 -10.17 33.51 19.95
C MET A 17 -11.49 34.08 20.53
N SER A 18 -11.86 35.33 20.24
CA SER A 18 -13.05 35.98 20.84
C SER A 18 -14.09 36.54 19.87
N GLU A 19 -14.07 36.18 18.58
CA GLU A 19 -14.99 36.77 17.58
C GLU A 19 -15.81 35.77 16.76
N ILE A 20 -16.19 34.61 17.32
CA ILE A 20 -17.26 33.79 16.72
C ILE A 20 -18.49 33.84 17.63
N LYS A 21 -19.38 34.79 17.32
CA LYS A 21 -20.72 34.87 17.92
C LYS A 21 -21.49 33.57 17.62
N ALA A 22 -21.94 32.91 18.68
CA ALA A 22 -22.86 31.78 18.64
C ALA A 22 -24.09 32.12 17.80
N LYS A 23 -24.26 31.38 16.69
CA LYS A 23 -25.50 31.38 15.92
C LYS A 23 -26.42 30.35 16.56
N GLU A 24 -27.56 30.80 17.08
CA GLU A 24 -28.58 29.93 17.66
C GLU A 24 -28.99 28.83 16.66
N ILE A 25 -28.73 27.59 17.04
CA ILE A 25 -29.21 26.39 16.35
C ILE A 25 -30.63 26.09 16.84
N GLY A 26 -31.62 26.37 15.98
CA GLY A 26 -33.01 25.99 16.22
C GLY A 26 -33.15 24.46 16.33
N ALA A 27 -34.09 24.01 17.15
CA ALA A 27 -34.33 22.59 17.42
C ALA A 27 -34.57 21.79 16.13
N VAL A 28 -33.72 20.78 15.89
CA VAL A 28 -33.88 19.83 14.78
C VAL A 28 -34.99 18.84 15.12
N GLN A 29 -36.04 18.81 14.31
CA GLN A 29 -37.11 17.82 14.39
C GLN A 29 -36.58 16.46 13.88
N VAL A 30 -36.63 15.42 14.71
CA VAL A 30 -36.32 14.05 14.31
C VAL A 30 -37.58 13.44 13.71
N THR A 31 -37.57 13.18 12.40
CA THR A 31 -38.63 12.40 11.74
C THR A 31 -38.15 10.96 11.58
N SER A 32 -38.88 10.01 12.16
CA SER A 32 -38.63 8.58 11.98
C SER A 32 -38.89 8.19 10.54
N ILE A 33 -37.89 7.62 9.86
CA ILE A 33 -38.04 7.03 8.54
C ILE A 33 -38.31 5.54 8.75
N GLU A 34 -39.51 5.06 8.38
CA GLU A 34 -39.79 3.64 8.29
C GLU A 34 -39.10 3.05 7.06
N LEU A 35 -38.30 2.01 7.27
CA LEU A 35 -37.62 1.27 6.21
C LEU A 35 -38.61 0.32 5.49
N PRO A 36 -38.54 0.16 4.16
CA PRO A 36 -39.41 -0.75 3.44
C PRO A 36 -39.09 -2.22 3.79
N ALA A 37 -40.14 -3.04 3.92
CA ALA A 37 -40.03 -4.46 4.20
C ALA A 37 -39.32 -5.21 3.06
N VAL A 38 -38.23 -5.90 3.40
CA VAL A 38 -37.50 -6.80 2.48
C VAL A 38 -38.21 -8.15 2.42
N THR A 39 -38.55 -8.59 1.22
CA THR A 39 -39.16 -9.90 0.93
C THR A 39 -38.18 -11.06 1.19
N PRO A 40 -38.68 -12.25 1.59
CA PRO A 40 -37.86 -13.39 1.95
C PRO A 40 -37.43 -14.17 0.70
N ASP A 41 -36.38 -13.71 0.03
CA ASP A 41 -35.55 -14.52 -0.87
C ASP A 41 -34.14 -13.90 -0.89
N ALA A 42 -33.53 -13.86 0.29
CA ALA A 42 -32.08 -13.76 0.43
C ALA A 42 -31.66 -15.02 1.18
N VAL A 43 -30.84 -15.86 0.53
CA VAL A 43 -30.18 -17.00 1.18
C VAL A 43 -29.36 -16.43 2.35
N PRO A 44 -29.67 -16.73 3.62
CA PRO A 44 -28.86 -16.22 4.71
C PRO A 44 -27.77 -17.23 5.09
N GLU A 45 -26.67 -16.63 5.58
CA GLU A 45 -25.70 -17.16 6.54
C GLU A 45 -24.49 -17.95 6.04
N VAL A 46 -23.38 -17.20 5.91
CA VAL A 46 -22.08 -17.67 6.41
C VAL A 46 -21.69 -16.72 7.56
N ASP A 47 -22.15 -17.02 8.77
CA ASP A 47 -21.61 -16.46 10.01
C ASP A 47 -20.19 -17.03 10.24
N VAL A 48 -19.25 -16.58 9.42
CA VAL A 48 -17.84 -16.54 9.79
C VAL A 48 -17.59 -15.10 10.12
N SER A 49 -17.83 -14.72 11.39
CA SER A 49 -17.60 -13.37 11.91
C SER A 49 -16.42 -12.71 11.17
N HIS A 50 -16.66 -11.59 10.50
CA HIS A 50 -15.63 -10.87 9.72
C HIS A 50 -14.38 -10.62 10.57
N ASP A 51 -14.54 -10.46 11.88
CA ASP A 51 -13.46 -10.40 12.86
C ASP A 51 -12.64 -11.69 12.88
N GLY A 52 -13.28 -12.85 12.94
CA GLY A 52 -12.63 -14.16 12.87
C GLY A 52 -11.84 -14.36 11.57
N THR A 53 -12.39 -13.94 10.43
CA THR A 53 -11.68 -13.99 9.14
C THR A 53 -10.49 -13.04 9.12
N ALA A 54 -10.68 -11.77 9.51
CA ALA A 54 -9.60 -10.78 9.56
C ALA A 54 -8.46 -11.22 10.52
N LEU A 55 -8.81 -11.81 11.66
CA LEU A 55 -7.84 -12.38 12.61
C LEU A 55 -7.03 -13.51 11.96
N LYS A 56 -7.67 -14.45 11.25
CA LYS A 56 -6.97 -15.53 10.55
C LYS A 56 -6.00 -14.99 9.50
N ILE A 57 -6.43 -14.01 8.71
CA ILE A 57 -5.60 -13.36 7.69
C ILE A 57 -4.38 -12.70 8.34
N LEU A 58 -4.57 -11.90 9.38
CA LEU A 58 -3.45 -11.24 10.06
C LEU A 58 -2.49 -12.22 10.72
N ARG A 59 -2.98 -13.36 11.24
CA ARG A 59 -2.11 -14.42 11.77
C ARG A 59 -1.28 -15.10 10.68
N ILE A 60 -1.78 -15.16 9.45
CA ILE A 60 -0.98 -15.63 8.31
C ILE A 60 0.10 -14.59 8.00
N ILE A 61 -0.25 -13.30 7.87
CA ILE A 61 0.70 -12.22 7.61
C ILE A 61 1.78 -12.13 8.70
N GLU A 62 1.40 -12.28 9.97
CA GLU A 62 2.31 -12.26 11.11
C GLU A 62 3.43 -13.31 10.95
N LYS A 63 3.12 -14.52 10.48
CA LYS A 63 4.11 -15.60 10.29
C LYS A 63 5.15 -15.30 9.22
N TYR A 64 4.88 -14.36 8.33
CA TYR A 64 5.81 -13.90 7.29
C TYR A 64 6.65 -12.71 7.75
N GLY A 65 6.34 -12.12 8.91
CA GLY A 65 7.06 -10.96 9.44
C GLY A 65 8.33 -11.35 10.20
N LEU A 66 9.44 -10.65 9.94
CA LEU A 66 10.71 -10.80 10.66
C LEU A 66 10.58 -10.63 12.18
N ASN A 67 9.61 -9.81 12.63
CA ASN A 67 9.37 -9.62 14.07
C ASN A 67 8.80 -10.90 14.71
N TYR A 68 7.96 -11.66 14.01
CA TYR A 68 7.43 -12.92 14.54
C TYR A 68 8.54 -13.93 14.81
N GLU A 69 9.53 -14.03 13.91
CA GLU A 69 10.71 -14.89 14.12
C GLU A 69 11.55 -14.46 15.34
N ARG A 70 11.55 -13.18 15.69
CA ARG A 70 12.41 -12.60 16.74
C ARG A 70 11.74 -12.51 18.11
N THR A 71 10.45 -12.21 18.16
CA THR A 71 9.72 -11.89 19.40
C THR A 71 8.44 -12.71 19.59
N GLY A 72 7.98 -13.44 18.58
CA GLY A 72 6.74 -14.22 18.63
C GLY A 72 5.45 -13.39 18.68
N SER A 73 5.56 -12.05 18.55
CA SER A 73 4.41 -11.14 18.54
C SER A 73 4.68 -9.95 17.60
N TRP A 74 3.64 -9.55 16.87
CA TRP A 74 3.69 -8.38 16.00
C TRP A 74 2.95 -7.18 16.59
N GLU A 75 3.68 -6.11 16.91
CA GLU A 75 3.11 -4.87 17.47
C GLU A 75 2.06 -4.21 16.55
N GLY A 76 2.17 -4.43 15.23
CA GLY A 76 1.23 -3.87 14.25
C GLY A 76 -0.15 -4.51 14.25
N PHE A 77 -0.34 -5.66 14.91
CA PHE A 77 -1.57 -6.45 14.79
C PHE A 77 -2.85 -5.63 15.07
N ASN A 78 -2.86 -4.87 16.16
CA ASN A 78 -4.01 -4.04 16.54
C ASN A 78 -4.27 -2.88 15.57
N ALA A 79 -3.21 -2.36 14.94
CA ALA A 79 -3.33 -1.26 13.98
C ALA A 79 -3.92 -1.74 12.64
N PHE A 80 -3.56 -2.95 12.20
CA PHE A 80 -4.01 -3.48 10.91
C PHE A 80 -5.34 -4.24 10.97
N LEU A 81 -5.77 -4.71 12.15
CA LEU A 81 -7.05 -5.42 12.30
C LEU A 81 -8.26 -4.65 11.74
N PRO A 82 -8.50 -3.37 12.08
CA PRO A 82 -9.63 -2.64 11.52
C PRO A 82 -9.54 -2.45 10.00
N ILE A 83 -8.32 -2.36 9.44
CA ILE A 83 -8.11 -2.18 8.00
C ILE A 83 -8.49 -3.46 7.24
N VAL A 84 -7.95 -4.60 7.69
CA VAL A 84 -8.24 -5.90 7.07
C VAL A 84 -9.70 -6.27 7.25
N LYS A 85 -10.26 -6.04 8.44
CA LYS A 85 -11.69 -6.22 8.70
C LYS A 85 -12.53 -5.42 7.71
N GLY A 86 -12.22 -4.14 7.51
CA GLY A 86 -12.96 -3.31 6.56
C GLY A 86 -12.91 -3.84 5.12
N GLN A 87 -11.80 -4.43 4.68
CA GLN A 87 -11.71 -5.08 3.36
C GLN A 87 -12.54 -6.37 3.29
N VAL A 88 -12.50 -7.18 4.36
CA VAL A 88 -13.32 -8.40 4.49
C VAL A 88 -14.81 -8.07 4.49
N GLU A 89 -15.22 -7.03 5.20
CA GLU A 89 -16.62 -6.56 5.23
C GLU A 89 -17.15 -6.10 3.87
N ARG A 90 -16.25 -5.72 2.95
CA ARG A 90 -16.59 -5.31 1.59
C ARG A 90 -16.42 -6.42 0.55
N ASP A 91 -16.12 -7.65 0.97
CA ASP A 91 -15.84 -8.77 0.07
C ASP A 91 -14.74 -8.42 -0.96
N GLU A 92 -13.73 -7.67 -0.51
CA GLU A 92 -12.58 -7.25 -1.32
C GLU A 92 -11.35 -8.10 -1.00
N SER A 93 -10.49 -8.30 -2.00
CA SER A 93 -9.16 -8.87 -1.76
C SER A 93 -8.38 -7.99 -0.78
N VAL A 94 -7.66 -8.62 0.16
CA VAL A 94 -6.81 -7.90 1.11
C VAL A 94 -5.58 -7.36 0.36
N LYS A 95 -5.49 -6.03 0.26
CA LYS A 95 -4.40 -5.35 -0.45
C LYS A 95 -3.23 -5.06 0.49
N ILE A 96 -2.07 -5.58 0.16
CA ILE A 96 -0.83 -5.40 0.90
C ILE A 96 0.10 -4.54 0.05
N LEU A 97 0.53 -3.38 0.55
CA LEU A 97 1.51 -2.53 -0.13
C LEU A 97 2.91 -2.82 0.41
N LEU A 98 3.84 -3.17 -0.48
CA LEU A 98 5.23 -3.46 -0.14
C LEU A 98 6.18 -2.54 -0.93
N PRO A 99 6.76 -1.51 -0.29
CA PRO A 99 7.92 -0.84 -0.83
C PRO A 99 9.11 -1.81 -0.89
N GLY A 100 9.68 -2.03 -2.07
CA GLY A 100 10.78 -2.97 -2.22
C GLY A 100 11.16 -3.25 -3.66
N PHE A 101 12.18 -4.09 -3.83
CA PHE A 101 12.81 -4.39 -5.13
C PHE A 101 13.25 -3.12 -5.89
N PRO A 102 14.13 -2.29 -5.30
CA PRO A 102 14.62 -1.07 -5.94
C PRO A 102 15.65 -1.35 -7.04
N PHE A 103 16.74 -2.03 -6.68
CA PHE A 103 17.87 -2.43 -7.50
C PHE A 103 18.84 -3.27 -6.65
N LYS A 104 19.79 -3.98 -7.29
CA LYS A 104 20.86 -4.69 -6.58
C LYS A 104 21.89 -3.71 -5.99
N SER A 105 22.52 -4.09 -4.88
CA SER A 105 23.59 -3.29 -4.28
C SER A 105 24.69 -2.95 -5.32
N PRO A 106 25.16 -1.70 -5.39
CA PRO A 106 26.26 -1.34 -6.29
C PRO A 106 27.60 -2.00 -5.90
N SER A 107 27.67 -2.61 -4.71
CA SER A 107 28.85 -3.33 -4.24
C SER A 107 28.94 -4.73 -4.86
N LYS A 108 29.86 -4.89 -5.82
CA LYS A 108 30.11 -6.16 -6.53
C LYS A 108 30.45 -7.36 -5.64
N GLY A 109 30.93 -7.12 -4.41
CA GLY A 109 31.22 -8.19 -3.45
C GLY A 109 29.98 -8.77 -2.76
N LYS A 110 28.80 -8.13 -2.91
CA LYS A 110 27.55 -8.53 -2.24
C LYS A 110 26.53 -9.14 -3.19
N VAL A 111 26.70 -8.99 -4.51
CA VAL A 111 25.71 -9.36 -5.52
C VAL A 111 26.38 -10.03 -6.71
N LEU A 112 25.64 -10.88 -7.41
CA LEU A 112 26.13 -11.60 -8.58
C LEU A 112 26.07 -10.75 -9.87
N GLY A 113 25.29 -9.67 -9.86
CA GLY A 113 25.10 -8.77 -10.99
C GLY A 113 24.16 -7.62 -10.63
N ALA A 114 23.81 -6.82 -11.64
CA ALA A 114 22.87 -5.70 -11.50
C ALA A 114 21.40 -6.11 -11.64
N LEU A 115 21.13 -7.24 -12.31
CA LEU A 115 19.81 -7.80 -12.55
C LEU A 115 19.36 -8.71 -11.40
N PRO A 116 18.05 -8.95 -11.23
CA PRO A 116 17.53 -9.89 -10.24
C PRO A 116 18.08 -11.30 -10.47
N ASP A 117 18.33 -12.00 -9.37
CA ASP A 117 18.83 -13.37 -9.33
C ASP A 117 17.87 -14.26 -8.52
N LEU A 118 18.32 -15.47 -8.17
CA LEU A 118 17.53 -16.43 -7.41
C LEU A 118 17.02 -15.86 -6.08
N GLY A 119 17.71 -14.89 -5.47
CA GLY A 119 17.25 -14.24 -4.25
C GLY A 119 15.93 -13.51 -4.46
N GLU A 120 15.82 -12.74 -5.55
CA GLU A 120 14.58 -12.07 -5.92
C GLU A 120 13.48 -13.07 -6.32
N GLU A 121 13.83 -14.12 -7.07
CA GLU A 121 12.87 -15.17 -7.45
C GLU A 121 12.21 -15.81 -6.23
N LEU A 122 13.02 -16.22 -5.25
CA LEU A 122 12.53 -16.83 -4.00
C LEU A 122 11.69 -15.84 -3.19
N ALA A 123 12.09 -14.57 -3.14
CA ALA A 123 11.34 -13.54 -2.44
C ALA A 123 9.96 -13.31 -3.08
N LEU A 124 9.88 -13.20 -4.41
CA LEU A 124 8.61 -13.04 -5.14
C LEU A 124 7.71 -14.28 -4.95
N LYS A 125 8.26 -15.49 -5.07
CA LYS A 125 7.52 -16.74 -4.81
C LYS A 125 7.00 -16.81 -3.37
N HIS A 126 7.79 -16.34 -2.42
CA HIS A 126 7.39 -16.28 -1.02
C HIS A 126 6.21 -15.33 -0.81
N LEU A 127 6.23 -14.14 -1.42
CA LEU A 127 5.12 -13.19 -1.40
C LEU A 127 3.87 -13.72 -2.11
N ASN A 128 4.01 -14.40 -3.24
CA ASN A 128 2.86 -15.03 -3.89
C ASN A 128 2.27 -16.14 -3.01
N GLY A 129 3.11 -16.95 -2.36
CA GLY A 129 2.69 -17.98 -1.40
C GLY A 129 1.95 -17.42 -0.19
N LEU A 130 2.29 -16.20 0.27
CA LEU A 130 1.51 -15.49 1.30
C LEU A 130 0.06 -15.30 0.84
N CYS A 131 -0.14 -14.80 -0.37
CA CYS A 131 -1.47 -14.58 -0.94
C CYS A 131 -2.26 -15.89 -1.09
N GLU A 132 -1.63 -16.96 -1.56
CA GLU A 132 -2.27 -18.28 -1.67
C GLU A 132 -2.70 -18.84 -0.31
N ASN A 133 -1.87 -18.66 0.72
CA ASN A 133 -2.21 -19.06 2.08
C ASN A 133 -3.40 -18.27 2.63
N ILE A 134 -3.52 -16.98 2.29
CA ILE A 134 -4.69 -16.17 2.65
C ILE A 134 -5.94 -16.63 1.89
N LYS A 135 -5.81 -16.94 0.59
CA LYS A 135 -6.89 -17.46 -0.25
C LYS A 135 -7.48 -18.76 0.29
N ALA A 136 -6.69 -19.59 0.95
CA ALA A 136 -7.16 -20.82 1.59
C ALA A 136 -8.12 -20.58 2.77
N VAL A 137 -8.14 -19.38 3.37
CA VAL A 137 -9.02 -19.03 4.51
C VAL A 137 -10.03 -17.93 4.20
N TYR A 138 -9.91 -17.27 3.06
CA TYR A 138 -10.75 -16.16 2.63
C TYR A 138 -10.92 -16.15 1.11
N ASN A 139 -12.16 -16.27 0.62
CA ASN A 139 -12.46 -16.51 -0.80
C ASN A 139 -11.94 -15.41 -1.74
N HIS A 140 -11.94 -14.15 -1.31
CA HIS A 140 -11.42 -13.04 -2.11
C HIS A 140 -9.89 -12.93 -2.04
N GLY A 141 -9.23 -13.72 -1.19
CA GLY A 141 -7.77 -13.82 -1.10
C GLY A 141 -7.07 -12.50 -0.75
N ALA A 142 -5.83 -12.38 -1.22
CA ALA A 142 -5.00 -11.19 -1.04
C ALA A 142 -4.17 -10.90 -2.29
N GLU A 143 -3.72 -9.66 -2.39
CA GLU A 143 -2.86 -9.15 -3.45
C GLU A 143 -1.70 -8.38 -2.82
N VAL A 144 -0.49 -8.61 -3.32
CA VAL A 144 0.68 -7.82 -2.94
C VAL A 144 0.99 -6.82 -4.05
N HIS A 145 0.92 -5.55 -3.71
CA HIS A 145 1.23 -4.41 -4.54
C HIS A 145 2.66 -3.97 -4.21
N ILE A 146 3.61 -4.31 -5.08
CA ILE A 146 5.02 -3.97 -4.95
C ILE A 146 5.24 -2.59 -5.57
N THR A 147 5.75 -1.65 -4.78
CA THR A 147 6.17 -0.34 -5.28
C THR A 147 7.70 -0.24 -5.21
N SER A 148 8.33 -0.09 -6.37
CA SER A 148 9.79 0.08 -6.43
C SER A 148 10.13 1.52 -6.06
N ASP A 149 10.91 1.69 -5.00
CA ASP A 149 11.33 2.98 -4.47
C ASP A 149 12.73 3.40 -4.96
N GLY A 150 13.33 2.63 -5.88
CA GLY A 150 14.70 2.83 -6.34
C GLY A 150 14.95 4.23 -6.94
N LEU A 151 14.02 4.73 -7.76
CA LEU A 151 14.12 6.05 -8.39
C LEU A 151 14.05 7.23 -7.42
N VAL A 152 13.70 6.99 -6.14
CA VAL A 152 13.62 8.05 -5.13
C VAL A 152 15.00 8.36 -4.54
N TYR A 153 15.94 7.41 -4.58
CA TYR A 153 17.22 7.54 -3.88
C TYR A 153 18.43 6.92 -4.61
N ASN A 154 18.28 6.47 -5.86
CA ASN A 154 19.37 5.86 -6.61
C ASN A 154 20.58 6.78 -6.78
N ASP A 155 20.35 8.08 -6.94
CA ASP A 155 21.37 9.14 -7.06
C ASP A 155 22.29 9.13 -5.82
N CYS A 156 21.69 8.99 -4.63
CA CYS A 156 22.40 8.95 -3.35
C CYS A 156 23.31 7.71 -3.23
N LEU A 157 23.03 6.67 -4.01
CA LEU A 157 23.78 5.41 -4.03
C LEU A 157 24.65 5.25 -5.28
N GLY A 158 24.70 6.27 -6.15
CA GLY A 158 25.49 6.24 -7.40
C GLY A 158 24.98 5.22 -8.41
N VAL A 159 23.68 4.91 -8.40
CA VAL A 159 23.03 4.01 -9.34
C VAL A 159 22.26 4.85 -10.37
N SER A 160 22.49 4.62 -11.66
CA SER A 160 21.81 5.36 -12.73
C SER A 160 20.37 4.90 -12.90
N ASP A 161 19.48 5.80 -13.34
CA ASP A 161 18.07 5.50 -13.63
C ASP A 161 17.90 4.31 -14.57
N GLU A 162 18.77 4.16 -15.57
CA GLU A 162 18.74 3.02 -16.50
C GLU A 162 18.94 1.67 -15.78
N VAL A 163 19.79 1.62 -14.76
CA VAL A 163 20.02 0.38 -13.99
C VAL A 163 18.79 0.05 -13.14
N VAL A 164 18.15 1.07 -12.54
CA VAL A 164 16.91 0.90 -11.79
C VAL A 164 15.79 0.42 -12.70
N TRP A 165 15.69 1.00 -13.90
CA TRP A 165 14.72 0.64 -14.92
C TRP A 165 14.89 -0.81 -15.36
N ASP A 166 16.10 -1.19 -15.79
CA ASP A 166 16.40 -2.53 -16.29
C ASP A 166 16.19 -3.60 -15.21
N TYR A 167 16.59 -3.31 -13.95
CA TYR A 167 16.30 -4.19 -12.82
C TYR A 167 14.78 -4.36 -12.61
N GLY A 168 14.04 -3.26 -12.60
CA GLY A 168 12.59 -3.27 -12.42
C GLY A 168 11.86 -4.04 -13.52
N GLU A 169 12.27 -3.91 -14.78
CA GLU A 169 11.73 -4.70 -15.89
C GLU A 169 12.04 -6.18 -15.73
N ALA A 170 13.28 -6.53 -15.38
CA ALA A 170 13.66 -7.93 -15.17
C ALA A 170 12.89 -8.58 -14.00
N VAL A 171 12.60 -7.84 -12.92
CA VAL A 171 11.77 -8.34 -11.80
C VAL A 171 10.34 -8.63 -12.27
N ARG A 172 9.76 -7.75 -13.09
CA ARG A 172 8.42 -7.95 -13.68
C ARG A 172 8.39 -9.16 -14.61
N GLN A 173 9.40 -9.29 -15.46
CA GLN A 173 9.54 -10.42 -16.37
C GLN A 173 9.63 -11.73 -15.58
N MET A 174 10.48 -11.78 -14.54
CA MET A 174 10.62 -12.94 -13.65
C MET A 174 9.30 -13.33 -12.99
N ALA A 175 8.51 -12.36 -12.51
CA ALA A 175 7.19 -12.63 -11.95
C ALA A 175 6.23 -13.25 -12.99
N GLY A 176 6.27 -12.78 -14.24
CA GLY A 176 5.49 -13.33 -15.35
C GLY A 176 5.94 -14.74 -15.76
N GLU A 177 7.25 -14.99 -15.85
CA GLU A 177 7.82 -16.30 -16.22
C GLU A 177 7.51 -17.40 -15.19
N HIS A 178 7.27 -17.01 -13.93
CA HIS A 178 6.91 -17.93 -12.85
C HIS A 178 5.40 -17.94 -12.52
N ASP A 179 4.56 -17.32 -13.35
CA ASP A 179 3.10 -17.29 -13.18
C ASP A 179 2.65 -16.77 -11.80
N LEU A 180 3.32 -15.72 -11.28
CA LEU A 180 3.04 -15.15 -9.96
C LEU A 180 1.87 -14.15 -10.02
N HIS A 181 0.65 -14.68 -10.12
CA HIS A 181 -0.56 -13.89 -10.42
C HIS A 181 -1.06 -12.99 -9.27
N HIS A 182 -0.56 -13.14 -8.05
CA HIS A 182 -0.98 -12.32 -6.90
C HIS A 182 -0.13 -11.07 -6.70
N LEU A 183 0.87 -10.85 -7.55
CA LEU A 183 1.80 -9.74 -7.46
C LEU A 183 1.46 -8.66 -8.50
N HIS A 184 1.27 -7.45 -8.01
CA HIS A 184 1.04 -6.26 -8.84
C HIS A 184 2.19 -5.29 -8.65
N PHE A 185 2.72 -4.74 -9.75
CA PHE A 185 3.81 -3.77 -9.69
C PHE A 185 3.28 -2.38 -9.95
N ILE A 186 3.42 -1.49 -8.97
CA ILE A 186 3.08 -0.08 -9.08
C ILE A 186 4.37 0.70 -9.33
N ARG A 187 4.41 1.48 -10.40
CA ARG A 187 5.50 2.43 -10.61
C ARG A 187 5.18 3.72 -9.86
N LEU A 188 6.21 4.40 -9.39
CA LEU A 188 6.04 5.73 -8.79
C LEU A 188 5.30 6.67 -9.74
N TRP A 189 5.55 6.56 -11.04
CA TRP A 189 4.85 7.32 -12.07
C TRP A 189 3.34 7.10 -12.08
N ASP A 190 2.87 5.86 -11.83
CA ASP A 190 1.45 5.53 -11.80
C ASP A 190 0.72 6.24 -10.64
N LEU A 191 1.46 6.63 -9.60
CA LEU A 191 0.94 7.34 -8.43
C LEU A 191 0.86 8.86 -8.65
N LEU A 192 1.64 9.41 -9.57
CA LEU A 192 1.82 10.86 -9.71
C LEU A 192 0.67 11.60 -10.40
N LYS A 193 -0.43 10.91 -10.79
CA LYS A 193 -1.57 11.50 -11.53
C LYS A 193 -1.15 12.37 -12.74
N THR A 194 0.06 12.15 -13.26
CA THR A 194 0.59 12.82 -14.44
C THR A 194 0.27 11.97 -15.67
N PRO A 195 -0.65 12.41 -16.55
CA PRO A 195 -0.99 11.66 -17.74
C PRO A 195 0.20 11.71 -18.73
N GLY A 196 0.82 10.56 -18.98
CA GLY A 196 1.86 10.40 -20.00
C GLY A 196 2.55 9.03 -19.89
N SER A 197 2.84 8.39 -21.02
CA SER A 197 3.72 7.23 -21.07
C SER A 197 5.17 7.69 -20.90
N TRP A 198 5.89 7.16 -19.91
CA TRP A 198 7.32 7.39 -19.77
C TRP A 198 8.06 6.92 -21.04
N SER A 199 8.89 7.78 -21.61
CA SER A 199 9.82 7.46 -22.69
C SER A 199 11.25 7.70 -22.22
N LYS A 200 12.21 6.89 -22.68
CA LYS A 200 13.66 7.06 -22.40
C LYS A 200 14.22 8.45 -22.76
N ASP A 201 13.47 9.24 -23.54
CA ASP A 201 13.89 10.55 -24.06
C ASP A 201 13.52 11.76 -23.18
N TYR A 202 12.99 11.53 -21.96
CA TYR A 202 12.69 12.59 -20.99
C TYR A 202 13.71 12.65 -19.85
#